data_AF-M1ABM8-F1
#
_entry.id   AF-M1ABM8-F1
#
_cell.length_a   1.000
_cell.length_b   1.000
_cell.length_c   1.000
_cell.angle_alpha   90.00
_cell.angle_beta   90.00
_cell.angle_gamma   90.00
#
_symmetry.space_group_name_H-M   'P 1'
#
loop_
_entity.id
_entity.type
_entity.pdbx_description
1 polymer ?
#
loop_
_entity_poly.entity_id
_entity_poly.type
_entity_poly.pdbx_seq_one_letter_code
_entity_poly.pdbx_strand_id
1 'polypeptide(L)'
;MQTELFSVLREQIGANNLNSLIEEKVFPVAGDISFEDFGIENSEMKNEMLKEIDIIINSAATTRFDERYDIAMDINVLGALNVLNFAKRCENVKIIVHVSTAYVCGEGEGVIPEKSFSLGETLNKNSKLNIDVERKVIDEKLKELEAQSLTTKEVTIAMRDLGIQRANLHGWPNTYSFTKAMGEMLLGHYKEDLQLVIIRPTIITSTYKEPFPGWIEGVKTVDSFILAYGKGVMNFCFGDPNTKLDMIVELANVLSWRHFDKTYKDLKRKIDMAIRLSELYKPYLLFHGSFDDANTKRLRMPMKEHKMDDVLNFDPSCINWEDYFMNTHLPGAVKHIF
;
A
#
# COMPACT_ATOMS: atom_id res chain seq x y z
N MET A 1 -13.27 -8.78 -17.72
CA MET A 1 -14.22 -7.64 -17.60
C MET A 1 -15.63 -8.05 -17.16
N GLN A 2 -15.82 -9.13 -16.39
CA GLN A 2 -17.14 -9.55 -15.87
C GLN A 2 -17.44 -9.05 -14.44
N THR A 3 -16.49 -8.37 -13.79
CA THR A 3 -16.64 -7.87 -12.42
C THR A 3 -17.80 -6.86 -12.30
N GLU A 4 -18.36 -6.78 -11.09
CA GLU A 4 -19.50 -5.90 -10.77
C GLU A 4 -19.13 -4.42 -10.93
N LEU A 5 -17.88 -4.03 -10.64
CA LEU A 5 -17.35 -2.66 -10.81
C LEU A 5 -17.75 -2.00 -12.15
N PHE A 6 -17.73 -2.77 -13.25
CA PHE A 6 -18.06 -2.29 -14.59
C PHE A 6 -19.56 -2.40 -14.95
N SER A 7 -20.47 -2.78 -14.03
CA SER A 7 -21.92 -2.88 -14.33
C SER A 7 -22.48 -1.54 -14.76
N VAL A 8 -22.19 -0.49 -13.98
CA VAL A 8 -22.64 0.88 -14.20
C VAL A 8 -22.24 1.36 -15.61
N LEU A 9 -21.01 1.11 -16.04
CA LEU A 9 -20.57 1.45 -17.40
C LEU A 9 -21.23 0.56 -18.48
N ARG A 10 -21.39 -0.76 -18.25
CA ARG A 10 -22.12 -1.64 -19.17
C ARG A 10 -23.59 -1.25 -19.33
N GLU A 11 -24.21 -0.69 -18.29
CA GLU A 11 -25.59 -0.21 -18.28
C GLU A 11 -25.72 1.19 -18.92
N GLN A 12 -24.77 2.10 -18.67
CA GLN A 12 -24.77 3.46 -19.21
C GLN A 12 -24.43 3.53 -20.71
N ILE A 13 -23.38 2.83 -21.16
CA ILE A 13 -22.90 2.93 -22.55
C ILE A 13 -23.09 1.64 -23.36
N GLY A 14 -23.43 0.52 -22.73
CA GLY A 14 -23.57 -0.78 -23.40
C GLY A 14 -22.25 -1.56 -23.49
N ALA A 15 -22.32 -2.89 -23.31
CA ALA A 15 -21.14 -3.75 -23.21
C ALA A 15 -20.20 -3.72 -24.43
N ASN A 16 -20.74 -3.63 -25.65
CA ASN A 16 -19.91 -3.56 -26.86
C ASN A 16 -19.13 -2.23 -26.93
N ASN A 17 -19.79 -1.11 -26.62
CA ASN A 17 -19.15 0.21 -26.62
C ASN A 17 -18.10 0.33 -25.50
N LEU A 18 -18.33 -0.31 -24.35
CA LEU A 18 -17.33 -0.41 -23.29
C LEU A 18 -16.09 -1.20 -23.74
N ASN A 19 -16.26 -2.33 -24.45
CA ASN A 19 -15.13 -3.06 -25.00
C ASN A 19 -14.33 -2.20 -25.98
N SER A 20 -14.99 -1.56 -26.96
CA SER A 20 -14.31 -0.70 -27.94
C SER A 20 -13.66 0.54 -27.31
N LEU A 21 -14.25 1.12 -26.26
CA LEU A 21 -13.63 2.20 -25.48
C LEU A 21 -12.35 1.72 -24.77
N ILE A 22 -12.35 0.50 -24.24
CA ILE A 22 -11.16 -0.08 -23.60
C ILE A 22 -10.09 -0.40 -24.65
N GLU A 23 -10.48 -0.95 -25.81
CA GLU A 23 -9.58 -1.19 -26.95
C GLU A 23 -8.97 0.12 -27.52
N GLU A 24 -9.70 1.24 -27.46
CA GLU A 24 -9.21 2.55 -27.89
C GLU A 24 -8.31 3.25 -26.83
N LYS A 25 -8.54 3.01 -25.54
CA LYS A 25 -7.91 3.78 -24.44
C LYS A 25 -6.89 3.00 -23.59
N VAL A 26 -6.83 1.68 -23.69
CA VAL A 26 -6.00 0.84 -22.79
C VAL A 26 -5.13 -0.09 -23.61
N PHE A 27 -3.83 0.21 -23.68
CA PHE A 27 -2.82 -0.67 -24.25
C PHE A 27 -2.10 -1.47 -23.15
N PRO A 28 -2.41 -2.78 -22.96
CA PRO A 28 -1.82 -3.57 -21.89
C PRO A 28 -0.40 -4.03 -22.26
N VAL A 29 0.59 -3.57 -21.49
CA VAL A 29 1.99 -4.00 -21.61
C VAL A 29 2.29 -5.07 -20.56
N ALA A 30 2.84 -6.21 -20.99
CA ALA A 30 3.32 -7.25 -20.08
C ALA A 30 4.73 -6.90 -19.58
N GLY A 31 4.92 -6.92 -18.26
CA GLY A 31 6.19 -6.61 -17.60
C GLY A 31 6.12 -6.75 -16.09
N ASP A 32 7.27 -6.66 -15.44
CA ASP A 32 7.44 -6.65 -13.97
C ASP A 32 8.41 -5.53 -13.60
N ILE A 33 7.97 -4.64 -12.71
CA ILE A 33 8.67 -3.42 -12.31
C ILE A 33 10.03 -3.67 -11.67
N SER A 34 10.28 -4.86 -11.10
CA SER A 34 11.54 -5.22 -10.46
C SER A 34 12.73 -5.27 -11.45
N PHE A 35 12.47 -5.45 -12.75
CA PHE A 35 13.49 -5.52 -13.79
C PHE A 35 13.73 -4.17 -14.48
N GLU A 36 14.94 -4.00 -15.04
CA GLU A 36 15.25 -2.91 -15.97
C GLU A 36 14.30 -2.96 -17.19
N ASP A 37 13.89 -1.79 -17.67
CA ASP A 37 12.86 -1.64 -18.72
C ASP A 37 11.55 -2.42 -18.42
N PHE A 38 11.27 -2.69 -17.13
CA PHE A 38 10.15 -3.49 -16.65
C PHE A 38 10.12 -4.91 -17.23
N GLY A 39 11.27 -5.44 -17.66
CA GLY A 39 11.36 -6.74 -18.33
C GLY A 39 10.77 -6.77 -19.75
N ILE A 40 10.45 -5.61 -20.35
CA ILE A 40 9.87 -5.55 -21.70
C ILE A 40 10.97 -5.85 -22.74
N GLU A 41 10.88 -7.01 -23.38
CA GLU A 41 11.83 -7.44 -24.42
C GLU A 41 11.62 -6.72 -25.76
N ASN A 42 10.38 -6.31 -26.08
CA ASN A 42 10.05 -5.67 -27.36
C ASN A 42 10.64 -4.26 -27.45
N SER A 43 11.66 -4.08 -28.29
CA SER A 43 12.36 -2.81 -28.48
C SER A 43 11.56 -1.76 -29.25
N GLU A 44 10.67 -2.15 -30.16
CA GLU A 44 9.80 -1.23 -30.90
C GLU A 44 8.77 -0.60 -29.94
N MET A 45 8.08 -1.43 -29.15
CA MET A 45 7.16 -1.00 -28.10
C MET A 45 7.84 -0.08 -27.07
N LYS A 46 9.08 -0.38 -26.66
CA LYS A 46 9.83 0.52 -25.76
C LYS A 46 10.16 1.86 -26.42
N ASN A 47 10.56 1.87 -27.69
CA ASN A 47 10.84 3.11 -28.42
C ASN A 47 9.58 3.99 -28.61
N GLU A 48 8.40 3.37 -28.71
CA GLU A 48 7.10 4.06 -28.73
C GLU A 48 6.75 4.61 -27.34
N MET A 49 6.84 3.79 -26.28
CA MET A 49 6.63 4.23 -24.89
C MET A 49 7.56 5.37 -24.46
N LEU A 50 8.82 5.37 -24.89
CA LEU A 50 9.75 6.47 -24.61
C LEU A 50 9.37 7.78 -25.32
N LYS A 51 8.52 7.76 -26.35
CA LYS A 51 8.07 8.96 -27.08
C LYS A 51 6.72 9.46 -26.60
N GLU A 52 5.75 8.57 -26.48
CA GLU A 52 4.34 8.94 -26.27
C GLU A 52 3.96 9.15 -24.79
N ILE A 53 4.82 8.78 -23.83
CA ILE A 53 4.50 8.89 -22.39
C ILE A 53 4.71 10.32 -21.86
N ASP A 54 3.59 11.03 -21.71
CA ASP A 54 3.47 12.33 -21.05
C ASP A 54 3.50 12.27 -19.51
N ILE A 55 2.92 11.23 -18.91
CA ILE A 55 2.63 11.13 -17.47
C ILE A 55 2.89 9.69 -17.01
N ILE A 56 3.61 9.53 -15.89
CA ILE A 56 3.85 8.22 -15.28
C ILE A 56 3.21 8.18 -13.89
N ILE A 57 2.23 7.28 -13.70
CA ILE A 57 1.63 7.00 -12.38
C ILE A 57 2.20 5.68 -11.86
N ASN A 58 3.21 5.76 -11.00
CA ASN A 58 3.79 4.59 -10.36
C ASN A 58 2.99 4.21 -9.11
N SER A 59 2.01 3.32 -9.30
CA SER A 59 1.22 2.71 -8.22
C SER A 59 1.57 1.24 -7.93
N ALA A 60 2.62 0.71 -8.55
CA ALA A 60 3.05 -0.67 -8.32
C ALA A 60 3.82 -0.81 -7.01
N ALA A 61 3.44 -1.79 -6.19
CA ALA A 61 4.08 -2.12 -4.92
C ALA A 61 3.68 -3.53 -4.46
N THR A 62 4.54 -4.21 -3.71
CA THR A 62 4.05 -5.21 -2.76
C THR A 62 3.59 -4.49 -1.49
N THR A 63 2.31 -4.63 -1.17
CA THR A 63 1.64 -3.98 -0.03
C THR A 63 1.60 -4.85 1.22
N ARG A 64 2.19 -6.05 1.16
CA ARG A 64 2.22 -7.00 2.27
C ARG A 64 3.27 -6.57 3.31
N PHE A 65 2.82 -6.33 4.54
CA PHE A 65 3.66 -5.81 5.62
C PHE A 65 4.79 -6.77 6.02
N ASP A 66 4.56 -8.08 5.95
CA ASP A 66 5.56 -9.14 6.15
C ASP A 66 5.97 -9.82 4.83
N GLU A 67 6.27 -9.08 3.75
CA GLU A 67 6.83 -9.73 2.56
C GLU A 67 8.32 -10.09 2.73
N ARG A 68 8.76 -11.10 1.96
CA ARG A 68 10.17 -11.45 1.74
C ARG A 68 10.98 -10.19 1.43
N TYR A 69 12.09 -9.98 2.14
CA TYR A 69 12.83 -8.72 2.05
C TYR A 69 13.46 -8.49 0.68
N ASP A 70 13.90 -9.55 0.01
CA ASP A 70 14.32 -9.55 -1.39
C ASP A 70 13.21 -9.01 -2.31
N ILE A 71 12.07 -9.69 -2.39
CA ILE A 71 10.91 -9.27 -3.20
C ILE A 71 10.45 -7.83 -2.86
N ALA A 72 10.47 -7.45 -1.59
CA ALA A 72 10.09 -6.11 -1.16
C ALA A 72 11.12 -5.03 -1.54
N MET A 73 12.42 -5.34 -1.52
CA MET A 73 13.48 -4.48 -2.05
C MET A 73 13.31 -4.31 -3.57
N ASP A 74 13.18 -5.42 -4.29
CA ASP A 74 13.16 -5.42 -5.75
C ASP A 74 11.93 -4.69 -6.30
N ILE A 75 10.75 -4.88 -5.72
CA ILE A 75 9.51 -4.21 -6.18
C ILE A 75 9.42 -2.77 -5.66
N ASN A 76 9.51 -2.54 -4.34
CA ASN A 76 9.18 -1.23 -3.76
C ASN A 76 10.34 -0.21 -3.82
N VAL A 77 11.59 -0.68 -3.92
CA VAL A 77 12.80 0.16 -3.90
C VAL A 77 13.43 0.22 -5.29
N LEU A 78 13.85 -0.92 -5.84
CA LEU A 78 14.47 -0.97 -7.15
C LEU A 78 13.44 -0.68 -8.26
N GLY A 79 12.21 -1.20 -8.15
CA GLY A 79 11.15 -0.87 -9.10
C GLY A 79 10.78 0.62 -9.15
N ALA A 80 10.85 1.33 -8.03
CA ALA A 80 10.70 2.78 -8.01
C ALA A 80 11.84 3.49 -8.78
N LEU A 81 13.08 3.01 -8.62
CA LEU A 81 14.25 3.50 -9.37
C LEU A 81 14.21 3.11 -10.86
N ASN A 82 13.73 1.92 -11.22
CA ASN A 82 13.55 1.47 -12.60
C ASN A 82 12.56 2.38 -13.35
N VAL A 83 11.43 2.73 -12.72
CA VAL A 83 10.49 3.70 -13.27
C VAL A 83 11.14 5.07 -13.48
N LEU A 84 11.97 5.53 -12.55
CA LEU A 84 12.68 6.79 -12.70
C LEU A 84 13.70 6.77 -13.84
N ASN A 85 14.46 5.68 -13.95
CA ASN A 85 15.46 5.48 -15.01
C ASN A 85 14.81 5.28 -16.39
N PHE A 86 13.56 4.81 -16.44
CA PHE A 86 12.74 4.83 -17.65
C PHE A 86 12.27 6.26 -17.96
N ALA A 87 11.68 6.96 -16.98
CA ALA A 87 11.20 8.33 -17.13
C ALA A 87 12.28 9.30 -17.64
N LYS A 88 13.52 9.19 -17.15
CA LYS A 88 14.67 9.99 -17.62
C LYS A 88 15.02 9.81 -19.10
N ARG A 89 14.52 8.75 -19.75
CA ARG A 89 14.71 8.48 -21.18
C ARG A 89 13.47 8.83 -22.01
N CYS A 90 12.34 9.18 -21.39
CA CYS A 90 11.14 9.59 -22.10
C CYS A 90 11.29 11.00 -22.68
N GLU A 91 10.99 11.17 -23.96
CA GLU A 91 11.14 12.44 -24.68
C GLU A 91 10.14 13.53 -24.20
N ASN A 92 8.95 13.13 -23.74
CA ASN A 92 7.83 14.03 -23.43
C ASN A 92 7.35 14.01 -21.96
N VAL A 93 7.98 13.25 -21.05
CA VAL A 93 7.44 13.08 -19.70
C VAL A 93 7.44 14.38 -18.89
N LYS A 94 6.25 14.82 -18.48
CA LYS A 94 6.02 16.08 -17.75
C LYS A 94 6.01 15.88 -16.24
N ILE A 95 5.60 14.71 -15.75
CA ILE A 95 5.44 14.43 -14.32
C ILE A 95 5.44 12.93 -14.00
N ILE A 96 6.08 12.58 -12.88
CA ILE A 96 5.96 11.29 -12.21
C ILE A 96 5.10 11.46 -10.96
N VAL A 97 4.05 10.65 -10.83
CA VAL A 97 3.24 10.53 -9.62
C VAL A 97 3.55 9.18 -8.99
N HIS A 98 4.21 9.16 -7.83
CA HIS A 98 4.47 7.93 -7.07
C HIS A 98 3.47 7.76 -5.94
N VAL A 99 2.80 6.61 -5.89
CA VAL A 99 1.94 6.22 -4.78
C VAL A 99 2.79 5.56 -3.70
N SER A 100 3.01 6.28 -2.61
CA SER A 100 3.69 5.83 -1.41
C SER A 100 2.66 5.39 -0.34
N THR A 101 2.87 5.74 0.93
CA THR A 101 1.91 5.58 2.02
C THR A 101 2.21 6.59 3.13
N ALA A 102 1.22 7.02 3.90
CA ALA A 102 1.42 7.93 5.04
C ALA A 102 2.30 7.32 6.15
N TYR A 103 2.24 5.99 6.29
CA TYR A 103 2.95 5.21 7.31
C TYR A 103 4.46 5.03 7.06
N VAL A 104 5.04 5.71 6.05
CA VAL A 104 6.51 5.87 5.92
C VAL A 104 7.12 6.63 7.11
N CYS A 105 6.32 7.34 7.90
CA CYS A 105 6.72 7.94 9.17
C CYS A 105 6.89 6.94 10.34
N GLY A 106 6.53 5.66 10.17
CA GLY A 106 6.60 4.64 11.22
C GLY A 106 5.60 4.90 12.34
N GLU A 107 6.04 4.80 13.60
CA GLU A 107 5.22 5.07 14.80
C GLU A 107 5.32 6.55 15.24
N GLY A 108 5.21 7.49 14.30
CA GLY A 108 5.28 8.92 14.60
C GLY A 108 4.07 9.45 15.39
N GLU A 109 4.33 10.22 16.45
CA GLU A 109 3.29 10.86 17.29
C GLU A 109 3.07 12.35 16.94
N GLY A 110 1.87 12.87 17.21
CA GLY A 110 1.57 14.29 17.07
C GLY A 110 1.18 14.72 15.65
N VAL A 111 1.71 15.85 15.16
CA VAL A 111 1.45 16.31 13.78
C VAL A 111 2.61 15.87 12.88
N ILE A 112 2.30 15.09 11.85
CA ILE A 112 3.28 14.52 10.93
C ILE A 112 3.35 15.38 9.66
N PRO A 113 4.45 16.15 9.45
CA PRO A 113 4.53 17.10 8.34
C PRO A 113 4.73 16.41 6.98
N GLU A 114 4.31 17.08 5.91
CA GLU A 114 4.54 16.68 4.51
C GLU A 114 6.00 16.85 4.05
N LYS A 115 6.96 16.31 4.81
CA LYS A 115 8.40 16.37 4.53
C LYS A 115 8.84 15.21 3.63
N SER A 116 9.66 15.48 2.63
CA SER A 116 10.41 14.47 1.85
C SER A 116 11.55 13.85 2.67
N PHE A 117 11.90 12.59 2.40
CA PHE A 117 13.08 11.94 3.00
C PHE A 117 14.37 12.34 2.28
N SER A 118 15.45 12.44 3.05
CA SER A 118 16.82 12.57 2.54
C SER A 118 17.42 11.18 2.28
N LEU A 119 18.34 11.03 1.32
CA LEU A 119 18.97 9.72 1.06
C LEU A 119 19.76 9.22 2.29
N GLY A 120 19.32 8.08 2.81
CA GLY A 120 19.89 7.46 4.01
C GLY A 120 19.32 7.97 5.34
N GLU A 121 18.27 8.79 5.31
CA GLU A 121 17.50 9.19 6.50
C GLU A 121 16.85 7.96 7.17
N THR A 122 16.69 8.01 8.50
CA THR A 122 16.13 6.93 9.33
C THR A 122 15.24 7.51 10.41
N LEU A 123 14.27 6.71 10.89
CA LEU A 123 13.44 7.09 12.03
C LEU A 123 14.23 6.93 13.35
N ASN A 124 15.14 5.96 13.41
CA ASN A 124 16.16 5.85 14.43
C ASN A 124 17.25 6.93 14.24
N LYS A 125 17.11 8.05 14.96
CA LYS A 125 17.96 9.25 14.86
C LYS A 125 19.48 9.04 15.03
N ASN A 126 19.90 7.87 15.52
CA ASN A 126 21.31 7.52 15.75
C ASN A 126 21.90 6.58 14.67
N SER A 127 21.12 6.16 13.67
CA SER A 127 21.60 5.36 12.54
C SER A 127 21.66 6.19 11.25
N LYS A 128 22.24 5.60 10.20
CA LYS A 128 22.12 6.06 8.81
C LYS A 128 21.89 4.86 7.91
N LEU A 129 20.91 4.95 7.03
CA LEU A 129 20.59 3.89 6.08
C LEU A 129 21.53 3.95 4.87
N ASN A 130 21.93 2.79 4.35
CA ASN A 130 22.63 2.64 3.08
C ASN A 130 21.99 1.48 2.31
N ILE A 131 21.28 1.80 1.24
CA ILE A 131 20.46 0.85 0.47
C ILE A 131 21.35 -0.23 -0.19
N ASP A 132 22.56 0.10 -0.63
CA ASP A 132 23.51 -0.89 -1.17
C ASP A 132 24.12 -1.82 -0.10
N VAL A 133 24.07 -1.43 1.18
CA VAL A 133 24.41 -2.34 2.29
C VAL A 133 23.22 -3.27 2.58
N GLU A 134 21.99 -2.77 2.57
CA GLU A 134 20.80 -3.63 2.73
C GLU A 134 20.69 -4.67 1.61
N ARG A 135 21.00 -4.30 0.36
CA ARG A 135 21.07 -5.23 -0.78
C ARG A 135 22.12 -6.32 -0.56
N LYS A 136 23.31 -5.99 -0.04
CA LYS A 136 24.33 -6.99 0.30
C LYS A 136 23.88 -7.92 1.43
N VAL A 137 23.18 -7.39 2.44
CA VAL A 137 22.60 -8.22 3.51
C VAL A 137 21.55 -9.20 2.97
N ILE A 138 20.77 -8.81 1.96
CA ILE A 138 19.86 -9.71 1.22
C ILE A 138 20.67 -10.78 0.46
N ASP A 139 21.63 -10.36 -0.38
CA ASP A 139 22.47 -11.25 -1.20
C ASP A 139 23.23 -12.29 -0.36
N GLU A 140 23.79 -11.87 0.77
CA GLU A 140 24.53 -12.73 1.70
C GLU A 140 23.58 -13.72 2.40
N LYS A 141 22.39 -13.27 2.82
CA LYS A 141 21.42 -14.15 3.47
C LYS A 141 20.80 -15.17 2.51
N LEU A 142 20.53 -14.81 1.25
CA LEU A 142 20.06 -15.77 0.25
C LEU A 142 21.09 -16.89 0.04
N LYS A 143 22.37 -16.55 -0.16
CA LYS A 143 23.47 -17.53 -0.31
C LYS A 143 23.64 -18.42 0.93
N GLU A 144 23.48 -17.85 2.13
CA GLU A 144 23.51 -18.60 3.39
C GLU A 144 22.38 -19.65 3.47
N LEU A 145 21.17 -19.28 3.03
CA LEU A 145 19.99 -20.16 3.04
C LEU A 145 20.03 -21.22 1.92
N GLU A 146 20.56 -20.88 0.74
CA GLU A 146 20.82 -21.82 -0.35
C GLU A 146 21.81 -22.91 0.07
N ALA A 147 22.92 -22.52 0.72
CA ALA A 147 23.91 -23.47 1.22
C ALA A 147 23.35 -24.45 2.28
N GLN A 148 22.29 -24.07 2.97
CA GLN A 148 21.59 -24.93 3.95
C GLN A 148 20.57 -25.89 3.29
N SER A 149 20.34 -25.82 1.98
CA SER A 149 19.41 -26.69 1.23
C SER A 149 17.98 -26.71 1.80
N LEU A 150 17.54 -25.56 2.32
CA LEU A 150 16.23 -25.38 2.94
C LEU A 150 15.08 -25.43 1.93
N THR A 151 13.87 -25.76 2.38
CA THR A 151 12.69 -25.69 1.52
C THR A 151 12.33 -24.23 1.19
N THR A 152 11.69 -24.01 0.04
CA THR A 152 11.21 -22.68 -0.39
C THR A 152 10.35 -21.97 0.67
N LYS A 153 9.66 -22.74 1.52
CA LYS A 153 8.86 -22.22 2.64
C LYS A 153 9.73 -21.70 3.79
N GLU A 154 10.80 -22.40 4.13
CA GLU A 154 11.74 -21.98 5.18
C GLU A 154 12.56 -20.76 4.74
N VAL A 155 13.04 -20.74 3.49
CA VAL A 155 13.64 -19.56 2.86
C VAL A 155 12.67 -18.36 2.91
N THR A 156 11.39 -18.58 2.58
CA THR A 156 10.35 -17.54 2.62
C THR A 156 10.10 -17.01 4.03
N ILE A 157 10.19 -17.85 5.07
CA ILE A 157 10.06 -17.40 6.47
C ILE A 157 11.30 -16.59 6.87
N ALA A 158 12.50 -17.13 6.64
CA ALA A 158 13.76 -16.47 7.00
C ALA A 158 13.93 -15.09 6.33
N MET A 159 13.55 -14.95 5.06
CA MET A 159 13.61 -13.67 4.35
C MET A 159 12.52 -12.67 4.77
N ARG A 160 11.41 -13.12 5.36
CA ARG A 160 10.40 -12.24 5.97
C ARG A 160 10.87 -11.73 7.33
N ASP A 161 11.38 -12.64 8.16
CA ASP A 161 11.88 -12.31 9.48
C ASP A 161 13.12 -11.39 9.39
N LEU A 162 13.97 -11.56 8.36
CA LEU A 162 15.00 -10.60 7.98
C LEU A 162 14.42 -9.20 7.71
N GLY A 163 13.41 -9.08 6.86
CA GLY A 163 12.81 -7.79 6.49
C GLY A 163 12.28 -7.00 7.69
N ILE A 164 11.61 -7.70 8.63
CA ILE A 164 11.15 -7.11 9.90
C ILE A 164 12.35 -6.69 10.78
N GLN A 165 13.40 -7.52 10.88
CA GLN A 165 14.61 -7.17 11.64
C GLN A 165 15.32 -5.93 11.07
N ARG A 166 15.43 -5.81 9.74
CA ARG A 166 16.06 -4.66 9.07
C ARG A 166 15.22 -3.40 9.16
N ALA A 167 13.89 -3.51 9.07
CA ALA A 167 12.98 -2.38 9.33
C ALA A 167 13.16 -1.83 10.75
N ASN A 168 13.05 -2.71 11.76
CA ASN A 168 13.13 -2.35 13.18
C ASN A 168 14.49 -1.72 13.54
N LEU A 169 15.59 -2.19 12.96
CA LEU A 169 16.93 -1.61 13.14
C LEU A 169 16.99 -0.11 12.80
N HIS A 170 16.31 0.29 11.72
CA HIS A 170 16.27 1.68 11.24
C HIS A 170 15.07 2.48 11.76
N GLY A 171 14.21 1.86 12.57
CA GLY A 171 13.07 2.49 13.25
C GLY A 171 11.73 2.39 12.52
N TRP A 172 11.61 1.59 11.47
CA TRP A 172 10.33 1.28 10.82
C TRP A 172 9.74 -0.01 11.40
N PRO A 173 8.41 -0.10 11.59
CA PRO A 173 7.80 -1.27 12.24
C PRO A 173 7.74 -2.52 11.35
N ASN A 174 7.87 -2.39 10.02
CA ASN A 174 7.77 -3.54 9.11
C ASN A 174 8.42 -3.30 7.73
N THR A 175 8.55 -4.38 6.96
CA THR A 175 9.18 -4.38 5.62
C THR A 175 8.50 -3.44 4.64
N TYR A 176 7.17 -3.30 4.68
CA TYR A 176 6.43 -2.45 3.75
C TYR A 176 6.71 -0.95 3.95
N SER A 177 6.50 -0.44 5.15
CA SER A 177 6.76 0.98 5.48
C SER A 177 8.22 1.36 5.22
N PHE A 178 9.15 0.49 5.60
CA PHE A 178 10.59 0.65 5.36
C PHE A 178 10.95 0.69 3.86
N THR A 179 10.45 -0.25 3.06
CA THR A 179 10.76 -0.29 1.63
C THR A 179 10.08 0.82 0.84
N LYS A 180 8.88 1.27 1.22
CA LYS A 180 8.27 2.47 0.63
C LYS A 180 9.06 3.75 0.97
N ALA A 181 9.58 3.89 2.18
CA ALA A 181 10.48 5.00 2.53
C ALA A 181 11.80 4.96 1.73
N MET A 182 12.39 3.78 1.51
CA MET A 182 13.56 3.62 0.63
C MET A 182 13.27 3.99 -0.83
N GLY A 183 12.10 3.61 -1.36
CA GLY A 183 11.64 4.03 -2.69
C GLY A 183 11.51 5.55 -2.81
N GLU A 184 10.92 6.21 -1.80
CA GLU A 184 10.84 7.68 -1.74
C GLU A 184 12.23 8.34 -1.71
N MET A 185 13.20 7.79 -0.96
CA MET A 185 14.56 8.34 -0.91
C MET A 185 15.27 8.27 -2.25
N LEU A 186 15.14 7.16 -2.97
CA LEU A 186 15.73 7.02 -4.31
C LEU A 186 15.08 7.98 -5.30
N LEU A 187 13.74 8.06 -5.31
CA LEU A 187 13.00 8.99 -6.17
C LEU A 187 13.37 10.45 -5.87
N GLY A 188 13.31 10.86 -4.60
CA GLY A 188 13.58 12.23 -4.18
C GLY A 188 15.03 12.68 -4.39
N HIS A 189 16.00 11.75 -4.31
CA HIS A 189 17.41 12.05 -4.52
C HIS A 189 17.81 12.04 -6.00
N TYR A 190 17.38 11.03 -6.77
CA TYR A 190 17.84 10.83 -8.15
C TYR A 190 16.95 11.49 -9.21
N LYS A 191 15.86 12.18 -8.87
CA LYS A 191 14.94 12.76 -9.87
C LYS A 191 15.55 13.81 -10.80
N GLU A 192 16.69 14.40 -10.46
CA GLU A 192 17.27 15.55 -11.18
C GLU A 192 16.19 16.63 -11.41
N ASP A 193 15.96 17.08 -12.63
CA ASP A 193 14.99 18.13 -12.95
C ASP A 193 13.54 17.61 -13.13
N LEU A 194 13.31 16.29 -13.14
CA LEU A 194 11.96 15.72 -13.35
C LEU A 194 10.99 16.16 -12.25
N GLN A 195 9.77 16.54 -12.65
CA GLN A 195 8.70 16.86 -11.71
C GLN A 195 8.21 15.57 -11.05
N LEU A 196 8.34 15.50 -9.72
CA LEU A 196 7.92 14.36 -8.90
C LEU A 196 6.84 14.81 -7.92
N VAL A 197 5.73 14.07 -7.88
CA VAL A 197 4.72 14.15 -6.83
C VAL A 197 4.68 12.81 -6.12
N ILE A 198 4.81 12.83 -4.79
CA ILE A 198 4.66 11.65 -3.93
C ILE A 198 3.31 11.77 -3.24
N ILE A 199 2.38 10.87 -3.54
CA ILE A 199 1.09 10.78 -2.86
C ILE A 199 1.24 9.74 -1.75
N ARG A 200 0.92 10.13 -0.50
CA ARG A 200 1.02 9.26 0.68
C ARG A 200 -0.38 8.89 1.21
N PRO A 201 -1.08 7.92 0.61
CA PRO A 201 -2.39 7.48 1.11
C PRO A 201 -2.26 6.83 2.51
N THR A 202 -3.31 7.01 3.31
CA THR A 202 -3.54 6.25 4.55
C THR A 202 -4.15 4.88 4.19
N ILE A 203 -4.97 4.27 5.05
CA ILE A 203 -5.64 3.00 4.75
C ILE A 203 -6.83 3.22 3.81
N ILE A 204 -6.79 2.54 2.67
CA ILE A 204 -7.82 2.60 1.63
C ILE A 204 -8.93 1.57 1.95
N THR A 205 -10.18 2.04 1.99
CA THR A 205 -11.39 1.27 2.31
C THR A 205 -12.29 1.11 1.07
N SER A 206 -13.55 0.68 1.25
CA SER A 206 -14.50 0.53 0.13
C SER A 206 -14.93 1.88 -0.47
N THR A 207 -15.45 1.87 -1.69
CA THR A 207 -15.98 3.08 -2.36
C THR A 207 -17.06 3.78 -1.51
N TYR A 208 -17.02 5.12 -1.47
CA TYR A 208 -18.04 5.93 -0.78
C TYR A 208 -19.26 6.22 -1.66
N LYS A 209 -19.05 6.53 -2.96
CA LYS A 209 -20.12 6.89 -3.91
C LYS A 209 -20.00 6.17 -5.24
N GLU A 210 -18.89 6.37 -5.95
CA GLU A 210 -18.71 5.87 -7.32
C GLU A 210 -17.78 4.65 -7.41
N PRO A 211 -17.98 3.75 -8.39
CA PRO A 211 -19.12 3.72 -9.33
C PRO A 211 -20.45 3.33 -8.65
N PHE A 212 -20.38 2.68 -7.49
CA PHE A 212 -21.48 2.51 -6.54
C PHE A 212 -20.91 2.41 -5.11
N PRO A 213 -21.68 2.73 -4.05
CA PRO A 213 -21.20 2.68 -2.67
C PRO A 213 -20.92 1.24 -2.20
N GLY A 214 -19.89 1.09 -1.37
CA GLY A 214 -19.57 -0.16 -0.65
C GLY A 214 -18.74 -1.18 -1.44
N TRP A 215 -18.36 -0.90 -2.68
CA TRP A 215 -17.52 -1.81 -3.47
C TRP A 215 -16.10 -1.92 -2.89
N ILE A 216 -15.61 -3.15 -2.80
CA ILE A 216 -14.26 -3.48 -2.34
C ILE A 216 -13.82 -4.81 -2.95
N GLU A 217 -12.55 -4.91 -3.37
CA GLU A 217 -12.00 -6.11 -4.02
C GLU A 217 -11.07 -6.89 -3.08
N GLY A 218 -11.63 -7.93 -2.46
CA GLY A 218 -10.90 -8.84 -1.57
C GLY A 218 -10.52 -8.23 -0.22
N VAL A 219 -9.94 -9.05 0.65
CA VAL A 219 -9.59 -8.70 2.03
C VAL A 219 -8.40 -7.73 2.07
N LYS A 220 -8.57 -6.53 2.65
CA LYS A 220 -7.48 -5.62 3.01
C LYS A 220 -7.22 -5.64 4.52
N THR A 221 -6.42 -4.67 4.98
CA THR A 221 -5.97 -4.50 6.37
C THR A 221 -7.11 -4.56 7.38
N VAL A 222 -8.09 -3.66 7.29
CA VAL A 222 -9.18 -3.57 8.29
C VAL A 222 -10.19 -4.69 8.11
N ASP A 223 -10.49 -5.08 6.86
CA ASP A 223 -11.38 -6.20 6.55
C ASP A 223 -10.91 -7.50 7.22
N SER A 224 -9.60 -7.71 7.39
CA SER A 224 -9.04 -8.87 8.09
C SER A 224 -9.51 -8.95 9.55
N PHE A 225 -9.64 -7.82 10.23
CA PHE A 225 -10.13 -7.73 11.61
C PHE A 225 -11.65 -7.83 11.67
N ILE A 226 -12.36 -7.21 10.72
CA ILE A 226 -13.83 -7.35 10.56
C ILE A 226 -14.20 -8.81 10.28
N LEU A 227 -13.45 -9.51 9.43
CA LEU A 227 -13.58 -10.95 9.15
C LEU A 227 -13.31 -11.81 10.39
N ALA A 228 -12.27 -11.50 11.14
CA ALA A 228 -11.94 -12.24 12.35
C ALA A 228 -13.03 -12.08 13.43
N TYR A 229 -13.60 -10.88 13.58
CA TYR A 229 -14.71 -10.62 14.49
C TYR A 229 -16.02 -11.25 14.01
N GLY A 230 -16.45 -10.96 12.78
CA GLY A 230 -17.69 -11.45 12.20
C GLY A 230 -17.77 -12.97 12.03
N LYS A 231 -16.62 -13.67 11.96
CA LYS A 231 -16.55 -15.14 11.96
C LYS A 231 -16.30 -15.75 13.35
N GLY A 232 -16.34 -14.95 14.43
CA GLY A 232 -16.16 -15.41 15.82
C GLY A 232 -14.77 -15.99 16.13
N VAL A 233 -13.75 -15.57 15.36
CA VAL A 233 -12.35 -15.99 15.52
C VAL A 233 -11.61 -15.07 16.48
N MET A 234 -12.01 -13.80 16.56
CA MET A 234 -11.46 -12.76 17.43
C MET A 234 -12.61 -12.08 18.19
N ASN A 235 -12.74 -12.35 19.49
CA ASN A 235 -13.91 -11.91 20.29
C ASN A 235 -13.67 -10.60 21.07
N PHE A 236 -12.50 -9.99 20.91
CA PHE A 236 -12.10 -8.70 21.49
C PHE A 236 -10.93 -8.13 20.67
N CYS A 237 -10.76 -6.81 20.71
CA CYS A 237 -9.57 -6.10 20.26
C CYS A 237 -9.09 -5.19 21.39
N PHE A 238 -7.77 -4.94 21.50
CA PHE A 238 -7.22 -4.00 22.48
C PHE A 238 -6.95 -2.66 21.79
N GLY A 239 -7.55 -1.59 22.32
CA GLY A 239 -7.23 -0.21 21.97
C GLY A 239 -7.41 0.70 23.18
N ASP A 240 -6.75 1.86 23.17
CA ASP A 240 -6.99 2.93 24.13
C ASP A 240 -8.04 3.88 23.50
N PRO A 241 -9.17 4.18 24.16
CA PRO A 241 -10.21 5.07 23.64
C PRO A 241 -9.75 6.54 23.48
N ASN A 242 -8.51 6.87 23.84
CA ASN A 242 -7.88 8.17 23.59
C ASN A 242 -6.94 8.15 22.36
N THR A 243 -6.65 6.98 21.77
CA THR A 243 -5.81 6.87 20.57
C THR A 243 -6.55 7.45 19.35
N LYS A 244 -5.90 8.42 18.68
CA LYS A 244 -6.39 8.97 17.42
C LYS A 244 -5.97 8.07 16.25
N LEU A 245 -6.75 7.02 15.98
CA LEU A 245 -6.62 6.28 14.72
C LEU A 245 -6.65 7.27 13.54
N ASP A 246 -5.58 7.33 12.74
CA ASP A 246 -5.62 7.93 11.40
C ASP A 246 -6.21 6.92 10.41
N MET A 247 -7.44 6.56 10.76
CA MET A 247 -8.32 5.61 10.11
C MET A 247 -9.75 5.99 10.43
N ILE A 248 -10.58 5.71 9.44
CA ILE A 248 -12.03 5.66 9.51
C ILE A 248 -12.30 4.31 10.26
N VAL A 249 -12.72 4.26 11.56
CA VAL A 249 -13.63 3.25 12.26
C VAL A 249 -13.83 3.54 13.78
N GLU A 250 -14.95 3.06 14.37
CA GLU A 250 -15.28 2.71 15.80
C GLU A 250 -16.67 1.97 15.79
N LEU A 251 -17.22 1.17 16.74
CA LEU A 251 -16.73 0.20 17.77
C LEU A 251 -17.91 -0.72 18.24
N ALA A 252 -17.65 -1.68 19.15
CA ALA A 252 -18.56 -2.32 20.14
C ALA A 252 -19.59 -3.41 19.67
N ASN A 253 -19.99 -4.46 20.43
CA ASN A 253 -19.60 -4.92 21.78
C ASN A 253 -19.94 -6.43 22.14
N VAL A 254 -19.17 -7.04 23.06
CA VAL A 254 -19.34 -8.23 23.99
C VAL A 254 -20.03 -9.59 23.60
N LEU A 255 -19.34 -10.76 23.80
CA LEU A 255 -19.63 -11.83 24.83
C LEU A 255 -19.03 -13.27 24.63
N SER A 256 -18.62 -13.90 25.75
CA SER A 256 -18.59 -15.38 26.06
C SER A 256 -17.45 -16.32 25.54
N TRP A 257 -17.37 -17.55 26.10
CA TRP A 257 -16.14 -18.39 26.24
C TRP A 257 -16.34 -19.95 26.18
N ARG A 258 -15.21 -20.72 26.11
CA ARG A 258 -15.00 -22.21 26.15
C ARG A 258 -15.01 -22.91 24.74
N HIS A 259 -14.30 -24.02 24.43
CA HIS A 259 -13.64 -25.08 25.24
C HIS A 259 -12.52 -25.90 24.49
N PHE A 260 -11.59 -26.50 25.26
CA PHE A 260 -10.83 -27.78 25.05
C PHE A 260 -9.71 -28.05 23.99
N ASP A 261 -8.47 -27.88 24.47
CA ASP A 261 -7.29 -28.80 24.45
C ASP A 261 -6.78 -29.50 23.17
N LYS A 262 -7.50 -30.38 22.45
CA LYS A 262 -6.98 -30.81 21.12
C LYS A 262 -6.93 -29.62 20.15
N THR A 263 -7.86 -28.70 20.38
CA THR A 263 -7.89 -27.33 19.88
C THR A 263 -6.61 -26.55 20.26
N TYR A 264 -5.92 -26.81 21.38
CA TYR A 264 -4.80 -25.98 21.88
C TYR A 264 -3.60 -25.87 20.91
N LYS A 265 -3.27 -26.88 20.10
CA LYS A 265 -2.17 -26.73 19.12
C LYS A 265 -2.56 -25.85 17.93
N ASP A 266 -3.77 -26.01 17.40
CA ASP A 266 -4.27 -25.14 16.32
C ASP A 266 -4.72 -23.77 16.81
N LEU A 267 -5.21 -23.67 18.04
CA LEU A 267 -5.54 -22.44 18.71
C LEU A 267 -4.28 -21.69 19.12
N LYS A 268 -3.23 -22.37 19.59
CA LYS A 268 -1.91 -21.74 19.73
C LYS A 268 -1.42 -21.24 18.39
N ARG A 269 -1.44 -22.06 17.32
CA ARG A 269 -1.08 -21.60 15.97
C ARG A 269 -1.91 -20.40 15.49
N LYS A 270 -3.21 -20.35 15.81
CA LYS A 270 -4.10 -19.21 15.53
C LYS A 270 -3.83 -18.00 16.43
N ILE A 271 -3.46 -18.19 17.69
CA ILE A 271 -3.08 -17.16 18.66
C ILE A 271 -1.72 -16.57 18.27
N ASP A 272 -0.70 -17.39 18.02
CA ASP A 272 0.61 -16.97 17.53
C ASP A 272 0.45 -16.18 16.20
N MET A 273 -0.45 -16.63 15.31
CA MET A 273 -0.81 -15.89 14.09
C MET A 273 -1.57 -14.59 14.37
N ALA A 274 -2.54 -14.58 15.30
CA ALA A 274 -3.33 -13.39 15.65
C ALA A 274 -2.49 -12.35 16.42
N ILE A 275 -1.55 -12.77 17.27
CA ILE A 275 -0.54 -11.94 17.91
C ILE A 275 0.35 -11.35 16.82
N ARG A 276 0.94 -12.16 15.94
CA ARG A 276 1.80 -11.67 14.84
C ARG A 276 1.07 -10.72 13.90
N LEU A 277 -0.23 -10.93 13.63
CA LEU A 277 -1.06 -9.98 12.89
C LEU A 277 -1.32 -8.71 13.71
N SER A 278 -1.69 -8.83 14.98
CA SER A 278 -1.92 -7.69 15.88
C SER A 278 -0.66 -6.82 16.03
N GLU A 279 0.52 -7.41 16.19
CA GLU A 279 1.81 -6.72 16.24
C GLU A 279 2.14 -6.02 14.91
N LEU A 280 1.94 -6.71 13.78
CA LEU A 280 2.21 -6.20 12.44
C LEU A 280 1.29 -5.04 12.02
N TYR A 281 0.05 -5.03 12.53
CA TYR A 281 -0.96 -4.01 12.25
C TYR A 281 -1.11 -2.94 13.35
N LYS A 282 -0.65 -3.18 14.58
CA LYS A 282 -0.67 -2.21 15.70
C LYS A 282 -0.15 -0.81 15.34
N PRO A 283 0.96 -0.62 14.59
CA PRO A 283 1.46 0.71 14.20
C PRO A 283 0.45 1.54 13.41
N TYR A 284 -0.52 0.89 12.78
CA TYR A 284 -1.58 1.47 11.95
C TYR A 284 -2.87 1.57 12.77
N LEU A 285 -3.28 0.46 13.40
CA LEU A 285 -4.50 0.35 14.22
C LEU A 285 -4.46 1.17 15.51
N LEU A 286 -3.26 1.48 16.02
CA LEU A 286 -3.05 2.33 17.18
C LEU A 286 -2.00 3.40 16.86
N PHE A 287 -2.10 3.99 15.67
CA PHE A 287 -1.33 5.19 15.32
C PHE A 287 -1.75 6.36 16.23
N HIS A 288 -0.79 7.18 16.66
CA HIS A 288 -1.01 8.35 17.53
C HIS A 288 -0.59 9.68 16.87
N GLY A 289 -0.19 9.63 15.60
CA GLY A 289 0.02 10.78 14.76
C GLY A 289 -1.28 11.27 14.10
N SER A 290 -1.16 12.39 13.41
CA SER A 290 -2.17 12.98 12.55
C SER A 290 -1.45 13.68 11.40
N PHE A 291 -1.81 13.35 10.16
CA PHE A 291 -1.06 13.85 9.00
C PHE A 291 -1.38 15.31 8.69
N ASP A 292 -0.34 16.10 8.42
CA ASP A 292 -0.49 17.40 7.76
C ASP A 292 -0.95 17.17 6.31
N ASP A 293 -1.93 17.97 5.88
CA ASP A 293 -2.57 17.90 4.57
C ASP A 293 -2.57 19.29 3.88
N ALA A 294 -1.72 20.22 4.33
CA ALA A 294 -1.66 21.59 3.83
C ALA A 294 -1.46 21.67 2.30
N ASN A 295 -0.65 20.80 1.70
CA ASN A 295 -0.47 20.73 0.24
C ASN A 295 -1.68 20.10 -0.46
N THR A 296 -2.27 19.06 0.13
CA THR A 296 -3.53 18.47 -0.36
C THR A 296 -4.65 19.52 -0.37
N LYS A 297 -4.76 20.33 0.69
CA LYS A 297 -5.68 21.47 0.76
C LYS A 297 -5.36 22.55 -0.28
N ARG A 298 -4.08 22.90 -0.50
CA ARG A 298 -3.65 23.84 -1.56
C ARG A 298 -4.02 23.31 -2.96
N LEU A 299 -3.77 22.05 -3.26
CA LEU A 299 -4.09 21.41 -4.55
C LEU A 299 -5.60 21.44 -4.85
N ARG A 300 -6.43 21.29 -3.81
CA ARG A 300 -7.89 21.34 -3.93
C ARG A 300 -8.48 22.75 -4.14
N MET A 301 -7.71 23.82 -3.93
CA MET A 301 -8.20 25.20 -4.18
C MET A 301 -8.48 25.46 -5.67
N PRO A 302 -7.52 25.29 -6.61
CA PRO A 302 -7.80 25.49 -8.04
C PRO A 302 -8.76 24.44 -8.61
N MET A 303 -8.85 23.24 -8.02
CA MET A 303 -9.86 22.25 -8.42
C MET A 303 -11.29 22.78 -8.25
N LYS A 304 -11.57 23.50 -7.16
CA LYS A 304 -12.88 24.14 -6.91
C LYS A 304 -13.18 25.24 -7.93
N GLU A 305 -12.18 26.04 -8.29
CA GLU A 305 -12.30 27.08 -9.33
C GLU A 305 -12.68 26.48 -10.69
N HIS A 306 -12.16 25.29 -11.01
CA HIS A 306 -12.44 24.54 -12.24
C HIS A 306 -13.65 23.59 -12.12
N LYS A 307 -14.40 23.62 -11.01
CA LYS A 307 -15.54 22.72 -10.71
C LYS A 307 -15.21 21.22 -10.75
N MET A 308 -13.96 20.85 -10.49
CA MET A 308 -13.53 19.45 -10.47
C MET A 308 -14.08 18.69 -9.25
N ASP A 309 -14.60 19.38 -8.22
CA ASP A 309 -15.30 18.77 -7.07
C ASP A 309 -16.56 17.98 -7.49
N ASP A 310 -17.16 18.26 -8.65
CA ASP A 310 -18.30 17.47 -9.19
C ASP A 310 -17.84 16.21 -9.98
N VAL A 311 -16.52 15.99 -10.12
CA VAL A 311 -15.92 14.95 -10.99
C VAL A 311 -14.86 14.09 -10.27
N LEU A 312 -14.09 14.67 -9.34
CA LEU A 312 -12.99 14.01 -8.64
C LEU A 312 -12.82 14.55 -7.21
N ASN A 313 -13.86 14.42 -6.38
CA ASN A 313 -13.82 14.86 -4.99
C ASN A 313 -13.10 13.86 -4.08
N PHE A 314 -11.97 14.27 -3.50
CA PHE A 314 -11.24 13.54 -2.46
C PHE A 314 -11.22 14.28 -1.11
N ASP A 315 -12.32 14.96 -0.76
CA ASP A 315 -12.49 15.61 0.55
C ASP A 315 -12.94 14.62 1.65
N PRO A 316 -12.08 14.22 2.60
CA PRO A 316 -12.51 13.41 3.73
C PRO A 316 -13.53 14.12 4.62
N SER A 317 -13.55 15.46 4.63
CA SER A 317 -14.45 16.24 5.50
C SER A 317 -15.90 16.35 4.97
N CYS A 318 -16.18 15.89 3.75
CA CYS A 318 -17.55 15.83 3.21
C CYS A 318 -18.29 14.52 3.54
N ILE A 319 -17.63 13.58 4.22
CA ILE A 319 -18.15 12.23 4.48
C ILE A 319 -18.66 12.13 5.92
N ASN A 320 -19.91 11.70 6.09
CA ASN A 320 -20.38 11.23 7.40
C ASN A 320 -19.80 9.84 7.65
N TRP A 321 -18.72 9.77 8.42
CA TRP A 321 -17.97 8.52 8.63
C TRP A 321 -18.73 7.43 9.38
N GLU A 322 -19.62 7.80 10.31
CA GLU A 322 -20.47 6.84 11.04
C GLU A 322 -21.47 6.16 10.10
N ASP A 323 -22.19 6.96 9.32
CA ASP A 323 -23.13 6.48 8.28
C ASP A 323 -22.42 5.65 7.20
N TYR A 324 -21.24 6.13 6.75
CA TYR A 324 -20.39 5.38 5.82
C TYR A 324 -20.04 4.00 6.36
N PHE A 325 -19.71 3.82 7.65
CA PHE A 325 -19.48 2.47 8.17
C PHE A 325 -20.71 1.61 8.21
N MET A 326 -21.71 2.09 8.95
CA MET A 326 -22.84 1.26 9.33
C MET A 326 -23.71 0.90 8.13
N ASN A 327 -23.82 1.81 7.15
CA ASN A 327 -24.75 1.68 6.04
C ASN A 327 -24.05 1.47 4.67
N THR A 328 -22.74 1.72 4.54
CA THR A 328 -22.00 1.52 3.27
C THR A 328 -20.87 0.48 3.36
N HIS A 329 -19.85 0.69 4.19
CA HIS A 329 -18.65 -0.15 4.21
C HIS A 329 -18.92 -1.54 4.80
N LEU A 330 -19.55 -1.65 5.98
CA LEU A 330 -19.80 -2.95 6.59
C LEU A 330 -20.76 -3.82 5.75
N PRO A 331 -21.89 -3.30 5.22
CA PRO A 331 -22.74 -4.05 4.28
C PRO A 331 -22.02 -4.39 2.96
N GLY A 332 -21.21 -3.46 2.44
CA GLY A 332 -20.43 -3.65 1.22
C GLY A 332 -19.38 -4.76 1.36
N ALA A 333 -18.60 -4.74 2.44
CA ALA A 333 -17.65 -5.80 2.77
C ALA A 333 -18.36 -7.16 2.89
N VAL A 334 -19.49 -7.23 3.60
CA VAL A 334 -20.31 -8.46 3.68
C VAL A 334 -20.80 -8.93 2.30
N LYS A 335 -21.23 -8.02 1.42
CA LYS A 335 -21.71 -8.37 0.06
C LYS A 335 -20.59 -8.83 -0.89
N HIS A 336 -19.41 -8.24 -0.80
CA HIS A 336 -18.36 -8.40 -1.83
C HIS A 336 -17.16 -9.27 -1.40
N ILE A 337 -17.05 -9.64 -0.11
CA ILE A 337 -15.91 -10.40 0.45
C ILE A 337 -16.33 -11.77 1.05
N PHE A 338 -17.60 -11.97 1.44
CA PHE A 338 -18.05 -13.14 2.23
C PHE A 338 -18.89 -14.14 1.43
#